data_AF-A0A7X8WI53-F1
#
_entry.id   AF-A0A7X8WI53-F1
#
_cell.length_a   1.000
_cell.length_b   1.000
_cell.length_c   1.000
_cell.angle_alpha   90.00
_cell.angle_beta   90.00
_cell.angle_gamma   90.00
#
_symmetry.space_group_name_H-M   'P 1'
#
loop_
_entity.id
_entity.type
_entity.pdbx_description
1 polymer ?
#
loop_
_entity_poly.entity_id
_entity_poly.type
_entity_poly.pdbx_seq_one_letter_code
_entity_poly.pdbx_strand_id
1 'polypeptide(L)'
;MDKVWAGLLTVVLELIAFVPFYQKLTKKQFLLLSLLSLPLNLITNLTLNSFLTLFFSQTIAIYLIILIVAEALIVIIEGLAYRLVIPHKCLACKISFLANATSFIIGSLIFNLFFR
;
A
#
# COMPACT_ATOMS: atom_id res chain seq x y z
N MET A 1 -18.46 5.84 -1.03
CA MET A 1 -17.62 6.33 -2.14
C MET A 1 -17.33 5.15 -3.05
N ASP A 2 -17.67 5.25 -4.34
CA ASP A 2 -17.59 4.12 -5.27
C ASP A 2 -16.18 3.53 -5.29
N LYS A 3 -16.06 2.21 -5.26
CA LYS A 3 -14.79 1.45 -5.25
C LYS A 3 -13.81 1.93 -6.35
N VAL A 4 -14.35 2.50 -7.43
CA VAL A 4 -13.64 3.14 -8.53
C VAL A 4 -12.86 4.38 -8.08
N TRP A 5 -13.45 5.26 -7.27
CA TRP A 5 -12.78 6.46 -6.74
C TRP A 5 -11.68 6.11 -5.75
N ALA A 6 -11.91 5.10 -4.90
CA ALA A 6 -10.87 4.59 -4.00
C ALA A 6 -9.69 4.02 -4.80
N GLY A 7 -9.96 3.22 -5.84
CA GLY A 7 -8.92 2.69 -6.72
C GLY A 7 -8.13 3.77 -7.44
N LEU A 8 -8.81 4.77 -8.04
CA LEU A 8 -8.14 5.92 -8.69
C LEU A 8 -7.26 6.71 -7.71
N LEU A 9 -7.75 6.94 -6.49
CA LEU A 9 -7.00 7.64 -5.45
C LEU A 9 -5.74 6.86 -5.05
N THR A 10 -5.83 5.53 -4.93
CA THR A 10 -4.69 4.65 -4.66
C THR A 10 -3.64 4.76 -5.77
N VAL A 11 -4.05 4.73 -7.04
CA VAL A 11 -3.12 4.89 -8.18
C VAL A 11 -2.40 6.23 -8.13
N VAL A 12 -3.14 7.32 -7.90
CA VAL A 12 -2.55 8.67 -7.85
C VAL A 12 -1.55 8.79 -6.70
N LEU A 13 -1.89 8.25 -5.52
CA LEU A 13 -1.04 8.36 -4.34
C LEU A 13 0.19 7.46 -4.40
N GLU A 14 0.11 6.27 -5.01
CA GLU A 14 1.29 5.48 -5.34
C GLU A 14 2.25 6.21 -6.26
N LEU A 15 1.73 6.82 -7.33
CA LEU A 15 2.55 7.57 -8.27
C LEU A 15 3.24 8.74 -7.57
N ILE A 16 2.53 9.46 -6.69
CA ILE A 16 3.09 10.52 -5.85
C ILE A 16 4.16 9.95 -4.91
N ALA A 17 3.93 8.80 -4.29
CA ALA A 17 4.88 8.14 -3.39
C ALA A 17 6.19 7.75 -4.11
N PHE A 18 6.15 7.54 -5.42
CA PHE A 18 7.34 7.22 -6.24
C PHE A 18 8.10 8.43 -6.77
N VAL A 19 7.50 9.63 -6.81
CA VAL A 19 8.16 10.87 -7.27
C VAL A 19 9.50 11.13 -6.54
N PRO A 20 9.60 11.02 -5.20
CA PRO A 20 10.87 11.23 -4.48
C PRO A 20 11.98 10.24 -4.86
N PHE A 21 11.62 9.11 -5.47
CA PHE A 21 12.55 8.05 -5.87
C PHE A 21 12.87 8.06 -7.36
N TYR A 22 12.22 8.92 -8.16
CA TYR A 22 12.45 9.03 -9.60
C TYR A 22 13.93 9.28 -9.93
N GLN A 23 14.60 10.16 -9.19
CA GLN A 23 16.03 10.45 -9.40
C GLN A 23 16.97 9.27 -9.05
N LYS A 24 16.48 8.28 -8.29
CA LYS A 24 17.25 7.12 -7.84
C LYS A 24 17.04 5.87 -8.70
N LEU A 25 16.16 5.95 -9.69
CA LEU A 25 15.77 4.84 -10.56
C LEU A 25 16.03 5.18 -12.02
N THR A 26 16.43 4.19 -12.81
CA THR A 26 16.43 4.33 -14.27
C THR A 26 14.99 4.38 -14.79
N LYS A 27 14.76 5.03 -15.95
CA LYS A 27 13.41 5.09 -16.58
C LYS A 27 12.74 3.72 -16.70
N LYS A 28 13.52 2.68 -17.05
CA LYS A 28 13.04 1.30 -17.16
C LYS A 28 12.64 0.72 -15.82
N GLN A 29 13.42 0.95 -14.76
CA GLN A 29 13.08 0.50 -13.41
C GLN A 29 11.86 1.23 -12.86
N PHE A 30 11.73 2.53 -13.09
CA PHE A 30 10.56 3.30 -12.68
C PHE A 30 9.28 2.78 -13.34
N LEU A 31 9.34 2.51 -14.65
CA LEU A 31 8.21 1.96 -15.39
C LEU A 31 7.83 0.54 -14.91
N LEU A 32 8.81 -0.33 -14.72
CA LEU A 32 8.58 -1.70 -14.20
C LEU A 32 8.07 -1.68 -12.76
N LEU A 33 8.58 -0.79 -11.92
CA LEU A 33 8.11 -0.61 -10.55
C LEU A 33 6.64 -0.17 -10.53
N SER A 34 6.28 0.83 -11.35
CA SER A 34 4.91 1.33 -11.43
C SER A 34 3.94 0.26 -11.96
N LEU A 35 4.37 -0.53 -12.96
CA LEU A 35 3.58 -1.64 -13.49
C LEU A 35 3.42 -2.78 -12.48
N LEU A 36 4.40 -2.98 -11.59
CA LEU A 36 4.37 -4.01 -10.56
C LEU A 36 3.57 -3.56 -9.33
N SER A 37 3.71 -2.29 -8.91
CA SER A 37 3.11 -1.77 -7.69
C SER A 37 1.59 -1.72 -7.78
N LEU A 38 1.06 -1.22 -8.89
CA LEU A 38 -0.38 -1.04 -9.08
C LEU A 38 -1.19 -2.32 -8.84
N PRO A 39 -0.90 -3.45 -9.52
CA PRO A 39 -1.61 -4.69 -9.26
C PRO A 39 -1.31 -5.24 -7.86
N LEU A 40 -0.06 -5.09 -7.37
CA LEU A 40 0.34 -5.61 -6.07
C LEU A 40 -0.41 -4.92 -4.92
N ASN A 41 -0.44 -3.59 -4.92
CA ASN A 41 -1.10 -2.76 -3.94
C ASN A 41 -2.63 -2.91 -4.01
N LEU A 42 -3.19 -3.14 -5.21
CA LEU A 42 -4.61 -3.44 -5.37
C LEU A 42 -4.97 -4.82 -4.77
N ILE A 43 -4.15 -5.84 -5.01
CA ILE A 43 -4.33 -7.18 -4.43
C ILE A 43 -4.17 -7.14 -2.90
N THR A 44 -3.13 -6.48 -2.39
CA THR A 44 -2.85 -6.40 -0.95
C THR A 44 -3.95 -5.63 -0.22
N ASN A 45 -4.42 -4.49 -0.76
CA ASN A 45 -5.55 -3.74 -0.18
C ASN A 45 -6.87 -4.52 -0.21
N LEU A 46 -7.20 -5.24 -1.29
CA LEU A 46 -8.41 -6.06 -1.34
C LEU A 46 -8.35 -7.23 -0.36
N THR A 47 -7.19 -7.86 -0.24
CA THR A 47 -6.95 -8.95 0.70
C THR A 47 -7.04 -8.45 2.14
N LEU A 48 -6.39 -7.33 2.46
CA LEU A 48 -6.42 -6.70 3.77
C LEU A 48 -7.84 -6.29 4.16
N ASN A 49 -8.58 -5.65 3.27
CA ASN A 49 -9.98 -5.32 3.53
C ASN A 49 -10.83 -6.57 3.79
N SER A 50 -10.71 -7.59 2.95
CA SER A 50 -11.46 -8.84 3.12
C SER A 50 -11.10 -9.53 4.44
N PHE A 51 -9.82 -9.55 4.81
CA PHE A 51 -9.36 -10.10 6.07
C PHE A 51 -9.87 -9.32 7.29
N LEU A 52 -9.85 -8.00 7.22
CA LEU A 52 -10.31 -7.12 8.31
C LEU A 52 -11.83 -7.21 8.54
N THR A 53 -12.63 -7.56 7.53
CA THR A 53 -14.08 -7.79 7.76
C THR A 53 -14.35 -8.91 8.76
N LEU A 54 -13.44 -9.88 8.90
CA LEU A 54 -13.56 -10.98 9.88
C LEU A 54 -13.46 -10.48 11.34
N PHE A 55 -12.91 -9.29 11.56
CA PHE A 55 -12.66 -8.73 12.88
C PHE A 55 -13.52 -7.48 13.17
N PHE A 56 -14.51 -7.20 12.33
CA PHE A 56 -15.34 -5.99 12.44
C PHE A 56 -16.16 -5.93 13.75
N SER A 57 -16.49 -7.10 14.32
CA SER A 57 -17.23 -7.22 15.59
C SER A 57 -16.34 -7.19 16.84
N GLN A 58 -15.01 -7.07 16.68
CA GLN A 58 -14.05 -6.99 17.79
C GLN A 58 -13.92 -5.55 18.30
N THR A 59 -13.24 -5.37 19.43
CA THR A 59 -12.94 -4.02 19.94
C THR A 59 -12.05 -3.25 18.96
N ILE A 60 -12.21 -1.92 18.91
CA ILE A 60 -11.42 -1.02 18.05
C ILE A 60 -9.91 -1.23 18.26
N ALA A 61 -9.48 -1.50 19.50
CA ALA A 61 -8.09 -1.77 19.82
C ALA A 61 -7.55 -3.03 19.11
N ILE A 62 -8.32 -4.14 19.14
CA ILE A 62 -7.94 -5.39 18.47
C ILE A 62 -7.90 -5.18 16.95
N TYR A 63 -8.89 -4.48 16.40
CA TYR A 63 -8.94 -4.14 14.97
C TYR A 63 -7.68 -3.37 14.52
N LEU A 64 -7.28 -2.34 15.27
CA LEU A 64 -6.10 -1.53 14.97
C LEU A 64 -4.79 -2.33 15.06
N ILE A 65 -4.65 -3.22 16.05
CA ILE A 65 -3.47 -4.09 16.17
C ILE A 65 -3.36 -5.00 14.95
N ILE A 66 -4.47 -5.65 14.55
CA ILE A 66 -4.50 -6.55 13.39
C ILE A 66 -4.18 -5.79 12.11
N LEU A 67 -4.74 -4.59 11.95
CA LEU A 67 -4.45 -3.72 10.82
C LEU A 67 -2.95 -3.39 10.75
N ILE A 68 -2.33 -2.92 11.84
CA ILE A 68 -0.89 -2.60 11.87
C ILE A 68 -0.02 -3.82 11.51
N VAL A 69 -0.37 -5.00 12.04
CA VAL A 69 0.38 -6.24 11.75
C VAL A 69 0.24 -6.63 10.27
N ALA A 70 -0.97 -6.55 9.72
CA ALA A 70 -1.23 -6.86 8.31
C ALA A 70 -0.47 -5.89 7.37
N GLU A 71 -0.52 -4.59 7.67
CA GLU A 71 0.21 -3.56 6.93
C GLU A 71 1.73 -3.79 6.97
N ALA A 72 2.28 -4.14 8.13
CA ALA A 72 3.71 -4.48 8.24
C ALA A 72 4.09 -5.69 7.37
N LEU A 73 3.21 -6.69 7.28
CA LEU A 73 3.38 -7.85 6.40
C LEU A 73 3.34 -7.44 4.92
N ILE A 74 2.43 -6.55 4.54
CA ILE A 74 2.33 -6.02 3.17
C ILE A 74 3.62 -5.28 2.80
N VAL A 75 4.16 -4.43 3.68
CA VAL A 75 5.45 -3.74 3.44
C VAL A 75 6.56 -4.75 3.14
N ILE A 76 6.60 -5.86 3.86
CA ILE A 76 7.61 -6.90 3.63
C ILE A 76 7.39 -7.57 2.27
N ILE A 77 6.15 -7.95 1.93
CA ILE A 77 5.81 -8.60 0.66
C ILE A 77 6.12 -7.68 -0.53
N GLU A 78 5.67 -6.42 -0.48
CA GLU A 78 5.95 -5.41 -1.50
C GLU A 78 7.44 -5.12 -1.61
N GLY A 79 8.13 -5.01 -0.47
CA GLY A 79 9.58 -4.81 -0.44
C GLY A 79 10.33 -5.95 -1.13
N LEU A 80 9.88 -7.20 -0.96
CA LEU A 80 10.43 -8.36 -1.65
C LEU A 80 10.12 -8.35 -3.14
N ALA A 81 8.90 -7.97 -3.54
CA ALA A 81 8.53 -7.85 -4.94
C ALA A 81 9.34 -6.75 -5.65
N TYR A 82 9.48 -5.57 -5.02
CA TYR A 82 10.24 -4.45 -5.57
C TYR A 82 11.73 -4.75 -5.71
N ARG A 83 12.28 -5.68 -4.93
CA ARG A 83 13.66 -6.15 -5.12
C ARG A 83 13.90 -6.87 -6.45
N LEU A 84 12.86 -7.37 -7.11
CA LEU A 84 12.97 -7.93 -8.47
C LEU A 84 13.32 -6.85 -9.51
N VAL A 85 12.97 -5.60 -9.21
CA VAL A 85 13.17 -4.44 -10.10
C VAL A 85 14.34 -3.56 -9.60
N ILE A 86 14.48 -3.43 -8.27
CA ILE A 86 15.42 -2.54 -7.60
C ILE A 86 16.49 -3.38 -6.88
N PRO A 87 17.75 -3.36 -7.35
CA PRO A 87 18.80 -4.18 -6.76
C PRO A 87 19.18 -3.75 -5.32
N HIS A 88 18.97 -2.49 -4.97
CA HIS A 88 19.24 -1.97 -3.63
C HIS A 88 18.14 -2.34 -2.63
N LYS A 89 18.42 -3.33 -1.76
CA LYS A 89 17.49 -3.83 -0.71
C LYS A 89 16.86 -2.72 0.15
N CYS A 90 17.68 -1.78 0.61
CA CYS A 90 17.23 -0.69 1.49
C CYS A 90 16.33 0.32 0.73
N LEU A 91 16.58 0.51 -0.58
CA LEU A 91 15.76 1.39 -1.40
C LEU A 91 14.39 0.76 -1.70
N ALA A 92 14.36 -0.53 -2.04
CA ALA A 92 13.12 -1.27 -2.29
C ALA A 92 12.19 -1.28 -1.05
N CYS A 93 12.75 -1.52 0.13
CA CYS A 93 11.97 -1.52 1.38
C CYS A 93 11.45 -0.12 1.74
N LYS A 94 12.24 0.95 1.50
CA LYS A 94 11.80 2.33 1.71
C LYS A 94 10.64 2.72 0.79
N ILE A 95 10.70 2.31 -0.48
CA ILE A 95 9.65 2.58 -1.46
C ILE A 95 8.37 1.85 -1.08
N SER A 96 8.48 0.57 -0.72
CA SER A 96 7.36 -0.24 -0.19
C SER A 96 6.71 0.41 1.02
N PHE A 97 7.50 0.81 2.02
CA PHE A 97 6.97 1.47 3.21
C PHE A 97 6.20 2.74 2.88
N LEU A 98 6.70 3.56 1.95
CA LEU A 98 6.05 4.81 1.56
C LEU A 98 4.75 4.58 0.79
N ALA A 99 4.75 3.63 -0.15
CA ALA A 99 3.56 3.26 -0.91
C ALA A 99 2.46 2.69 -0.01
N ASN A 100 2.84 1.81 0.92
CA ASN A 100 1.91 1.21 1.86
C ASN A 100 1.40 2.22 2.89
N ALA A 101 2.25 3.12 3.40
CA ALA A 101 1.83 4.18 4.31
C ALA A 101 0.82 5.13 3.66
N THR A 102 0.97 5.44 2.37
CA THR A 102 -0.05 6.20 1.64
C THR A 102 -1.39 5.47 1.56
N SER A 103 -1.38 4.15 1.27
CA SER A 103 -2.60 3.32 1.28
C SER A 103 -3.26 3.28 2.66
N PHE A 104 -2.47 3.13 3.73
CA PHE A 104 -2.97 3.10 5.11
C PHE A 104 -3.64 4.40 5.54
N ILE A 105 -3.04 5.56 5.21
CA ILE A 105 -3.62 6.88 5.53
C ILE A 105 -4.96 7.07 4.83
N ILE A 106 -5.07 6.67 3.55
CA ILE A 106 -6.33 6.70 2.80
C ILE A 106 -7.37 5.80 3.44
N GLY A 107 -7.00 4.54 3.72
CA GLY A 107 -7.90 3.57 4.34
C GLY A 107 -8.43 4.07 5.68
N SER A 108 -7.56 4.65 6.50
CA SER A 108 -7.91 5.23 7.80
C SER A 108 -8.79 6.47 7.68
N LEU A 109 -8.51 7.38 6.73
CA LEU A 109 -9.33 8.56 6.48
C LEU A 109 -10.73 8.19 6.00
N ILE A 110 -10.83 7.22 5.07
CA ILE A 110 -12.12 6.71 4.58
C ILE A 110 -12.90 6.04 5.72
N PHE A 111 -12.24 5.21 6.53
CA PHE A 111 -12.88 4.56 7.67
C PHE A 111 -13.45 5.58 8.67
N ASN A 112 -12.68 6.60 9.03
CA ASN A 112 -13.08 7.62 10.00
C ASN A 112 -14.19 8.57 9.46
N LEU A 113 -14.31 8.72 8.13
CA LEU A 113 -15.36 9.52 7.49
C LEU A 113 -16.68 8.75 7.27
N PHE A 114 -16.64 7.42 7.18
CA PHE A 114 -17.83 6.60 6.89
C PHE A 114 -18.41 5.86 8.10
N PHE A 115 -17.61 5.62 9.14
CA PHE A 115 -18.04 4.91 10.36
C PHE A 115 -18.15 5.81 11.60
N ARG A 116 -18.21 7.13 11.39
CA ARG A 116 -18.55 8.14 12.40
C ARG A 116 -19.78 8.91 11.94
#